data_AF-A0A536UX13-F1
#
_entry.id   AF-A0A536UX13-F1
#
_cell.length_a   1.000
_cell.length_b   1.000
_cell.length_c   1.000
_cell.angle_alpha   90.00
_cell.angle_beta   90.00
_cell.angle_gamma   90.00
#
_symmetry.space_group_name_H-M   'P 1'
#
loop_
_entity.id
_entity.type
_entity.pdbx_description
1 polymer ?
#
loop_
_entity_poly.entity_id
_entity_poly.type
_entity_poly.pdbx_seq_one_letter_code
_entity_poly.pdbx_strand_id
1 'polypeptide(L)'
;MAERVPVDVAVGVLIDRQGQFLLTSRPDGKVYAGYWEFPGGKLEAGETVEQALRRELHEELGITIGHAYPWKVEMVDYPHALVR
;
A
#
# COMPACT_ATOMS: atom_id res chain seq x y z
N MET A 1 -14.23 -11.59 22.15
CA MET A 1 -13.99 -11.60 20.69
C MET A 1 -12.49 -11.69 20.51
N ALA A 2 -11.98 -12.63 19.70
CA ALA A 2 -10.52 -12.75 19.54
C ALA A 2 -9.98 -11.46 18.93
N GLU A 3 -9.00 -10.85 19.60
CA GLU A 3 -8.33 -9.64 19.13
C GLU A 3 -7.55 -9.99 17.86
N ARG A 4 -8.01 -9.49 16.70
CA ARG A 4 -7.34 -9.71 15.42
C ARG A 4 -6.05 -8.89 15.40
N VAL A 5 -4.91 -9.54 15.19
CA VAL A 5 -3.62 -8.84 15.01
C VAL A 5 -3.66 -8.07 13.68
N PRO A 6 -3.42 -6.74 13.68
CA PRO A 6 -3.39 -5.98 12.44
C PRO A 6 -2.26 -6.43 11.51
N VAL A 7 -2.54 -6.43 10.21
CA VAL A 7 -1.52 -6.58 9.16
C VAL A 7 -1.02 -5.19 8.77
N ASP A 8 0.28 -4.98 8.89
CA ASP A 8 0.93 -3.74 8.49
C ASP A 8 1.11 -3.66 6.97
N VAL A 9 0.61 -2.59 6.37
CA VAL A 9 0.70 -2.34 4.92
C VAL A 9 1.25 -0.93 4.65
N ALA A 10 2.26 -0.85 3.78
CA ALA A 10 2.77 0.41 3.26
C ALA A 10 2.10 0.73 1.92
N VAL A 11 1.44 1.88 1.81
CA VAL A 11 0.83 2.38 0.57
C VAL A 11 1.49 3.67 0.10
N GLY A 12 1.71 3.78 -1.21
CA GLY A 12 2.34 4.93 -1.85
C GLY A 12 1.31 5.93 -2.38
N VAL A 13 1.35 7.16 -1.86
CA VAL A 13 0.61 8.28 -2.45
C VAL A 13 1.58 9.09 -3.32
N LEU A 14 1.65 8.74 -4.60
CA LEU A 14 2.49 9.44 -5.57
C LEU A 14 1.66 10.53 -6.24
N ILE A 15 2.21 11.75 -6.23
CA ILE A 15 1.57 12.94 -6.80
C ILE A 15 2.51 13.52 -7.84
N ASP A 16 1.99 13.76 -9.04
CA ASP A 16 2.75 14.40 -10.11
C ASP A 16 2.80 15.94 -9.95
N ARG A 17 3.48 16.63 -10.87
CA ARG A 17 3.61 18.10 -10.82
C ARG A 17 2.28 18.83 -11.03
N GLN A 18 1.26 18.15 -11.53
CA GLN A 18 -0.07 18.69 -11.79
C GLN A 18 -1.04 18.39 -10.64
N GLY A 19 -0.58 17.72 -9.57
CA GLY A 19 -1.42 17.35 -8.44
C GLY A 19 -2.27 16.09 -8.68
N GLN A 20 -1.93 15.29 -9.69
CA GLN A 20 -2.63 14.05 -10.02
C GLN A 20 -2.06 12.89 -9.22
N PHE A 21 -2.94 12.02 -8.73
CA PHE A 21 -2.57 10.82 -7.99
C PHE A 21 -2.32 9.63 -8.92
N LEU A 22 -1.29 8.85 -8.63
CA LEU A 22 -1.12 7.54 -9.23
C LEU A 22 -1.97 6.51 -8.48
N LEU A 23 -2.88 5.86 -9.21
CA LEU A 23 -3.68 4.74 -8.73
C LEU A 23 -3.46 3.55 -9.67
N THR A 24 -3.48 2.34 -9.09
CA THR A 24 -3.45 1.09 -9.83
C THR A 24 -4.82 0.44 -9.78
N SER A 25 -5.21 -0.26 -10.85
CA SER A 25 -6.42 -1.07 -10.85
C SER A 25 -6.06 -2.52 -10.58
N ARG A 26 -6.87 -3.20 -9.78
CA ARG A 26 -6.67 -4.63 -9.53
C ARG A 26 -6.91 -5.44 -10.81
N PRO A 27 -5.98 -6.34 -11.18
CA PRO A 27 -6.14 -7.18 -12.36
C PRO A 27 -7.36 -8.11 -12.23
N ASP A 28 -7.93 -8.47 -13.37
CA ASP A 28 -9.09 -9.34 -13.46
C ASP A 28 -8.84 -10.69 -12.77
N GLY A 29 -9.81 -11.15 -11.99
CA GLY A 29 -9.76 -12.43 -11.28
C GLY A 29 -9.25 -12.40 -9.83
N LYS A 30 -8.84 -11.23 -9.30
CA LYS A 30 -8.60 -11.04 -7.85
C LYS A 30 -9.86 -10.56 -7.11
N VAL A 31 -9.90 -10.74 -5.79
CA VAL A 31 -10.92 -10.13 -4.92
C VAL A 31 -10.84 -8.60 -5.11
N TYR A 32 -11.99 -7.98 -5.43
CA TYR A 32 -12.13 -6.56 -5.82
C TYR A 32 -11.52 -6.18 -7.17
N ALA A 33 -11.55 -7.08 -8.17
CA ALA A 33 -11.21 -6.71 -9.55
C ALA A 33 -11.96 -5.45 -10.00
N GLY A 34 -11.24 -4.51 -10.64
CA GLY A 34 -11.77 -3.22 -11.08
C GLY A 34 -11.80 -2.10 -10.04
N TYR A 35 -11.43 -2.38 -8.78
CA TYR A 35 -11.25 -1.32 -7.78
C TYR A 35 -9.89 -0.63 -7.98
N TRP A 36 -9.89 0.67 -7.71
CA TRP A 36 -8.67 1.48 -7.66
C TRP A 36 -8.04 1.37 -6.28
N GLU A 37 -6.72 1.24 -6.25
CA GLU A 37 -5.92 1.27 -5.03
C GLU A 37 -4.66 2.10 -5.20
N PHE A 38 -4.09 2.54 -4.08
CA PHE A 38 -2.72 3.04 -4.09
C PHE A 38 -1.77 1.84 -4.14
N PRO A 39 -0.70 1.91 -4.95
CA PRO A 39 0.28 0.84 -5.04
C PRO A 39 1.04 0.67 -3.72
N GLY A 40 1.46 -0.55 -3.43
CA GLY A 40 2.08 -0.88 -2.15
C GLY A 40 1.73 -2.28 -1.67
N GLY A 41 2.18 -2.62 -0.47
CA GLY A 41 2.06 -3.98 0.01
C GLY A 41 2.45 -4.15 1.47
N LYS A 42 2.50 -5.42 1.89
CA LYS A 42 2.72 -5.77 3.29
C LYS A 42 4.16 -5.48 3.68
N LEU A 43 4.35 -5.07 4.92
CA LEU A 43 5.70 -4.99 5.49
C LEU A 43 6.26 -6.40 5.67
N GLU A 44 7.52 -6.59 5.32
CA GLU A 44 8.28 -7.79 5.69
C GLU A 44 8.98 -7.60 7.05
N ALA A 45 9.40 -8.72 7.64
CA ALA A 45 10.03 -8.72 8.95
C ALA A 45 11.33 -7.91 8.96
N GLY A 46 11.37 -6.85 9.77
CA GLY A 46 12.54 -5.98 9.93
C GLY A 46 12.61 -4.82 8.92
N GLU A 47 11.64 -4.69 8.01
CA GLU A 47 11.55 -3.53 7.12
C GLU A 47 10.97 -2.32 7.85
N THR A 48 11.49 -1.13 7.52
CA THR A 48 10.77 0.13 7.76
C THR A 48 9.66 0.30 6.72
N VAL A 49 8.68 1.15 7.02
CA VAL A 49 7.61 1.52 6.07
C VAL A 49 8.19 2.05 4.75
N GLU A 50 9.27 2.85 4.81
CA GLU A 50 9.91 3.37 3.60
C GLU A 50 10.62 2.27 2.79
N GLN A 51 11.26 1.31 3.46
CA GLN A 51 11.90 0.18 2.78
C GLN A 51 10.87 -0.69 2.06
N ALA A 52 9.80 -1.07 2.76
CA ALA A 52 8.69 -1.83 2.18
C ALA A 52 8.08 -1.08 1.00
N LEU A 53 7.77 0.21 1.15
CA LEU A 53 7.19 1.02 0.08
C LEU A 53 8.09 1.08 -1.16
N ARG A 54 9.41 1.25 -0.96
CA ARG A 54 10.37 1.30 -2.06
C ARG A 54 10.45 -0.02 -2.82
N ARG A 55 10.42 -1.16 -2.11
CA ARG A 55 10.42 -2.50 -2.70
C ARG A 55 9.15 -2.74 -3.52
N GLU A 56 7.98 -2.53 -2.90
CA GLU A 56 6.68 -2.77 -3.53
C GLU A 56 6.48 -1.91 -4.80
N LEU A 57 6.78 -0.60 -4.75
CA LEU A 57 6.67 0.26 -5.92
C LEU A 57 7.61 -0.15 -7.07
N HIS A 58 8.78 -0.70 -6.73
CA HIS A 58 9.70 -1.21 -7.73
C HIS A 58 9.21 -2.52 -8.35
N GLU A 59 8.71 -3.45 -7.54
CA GLU A 59 8.20 -4.75 -8.00
C GLU A 59 6.91 -4.63 -8.82
N GLU A 60 5.97 -3.79 -8.38
CA GLU A 60 4.66 -3.66 -9.03
C GLU A 60 4.71 -2.75 -10.27
N LEU A 61 5.50 -1.67 -10.22
CA LEU A 61 5.44 -0.59 -11.21
C LEU A 61 6.79 -0.23 -11.83
N GLY A 62 7.90 -0.80 -11.36
CA GLY A 62 9.25 -0.42 -11.78
C GLY A 62 9.66 0.99 -11.34
N ILE A 63 8.98 1.57 -10.34
CA ILE A 63 9.23 2.94 -9.87
C ILE A 63 10.23 2.93 -8.71
N THR A 64 11.30 3.70 -8.84
CA THR A 64 12.23 3.99 -7.74
C THR A 64 11.94 5.37 -7.16
N ILE A 65 11.54 5.42 -5.88
CA ILE A 65 11.24 6.68 -5.18
C ILE A 65 12.48 7.30 -4.53
N GLY A 66 12.41 8.59 -4.18
CA GLY A 66 13.39 9.25 -3.33
C GLY A 66 13.08 9.04 -1.85
N HIS A 67 13.35 10.05 -1.03
CA HIS A 67 12.87 10.09 0.36
C HIS A 67 11.33 10.17 0.38
N ALA A 68 10.69 9.41 1.27
CA ALA A 68 9.25 9.46 1.51
C ALA A 68 8.96 9.95 2.93
N TYR A 69 7.79 10.52 3.14
CA TYR A 69 7.36 11.02 4.45
C TYR A 69 6.06 10.32 4.86
N PRO A 70 5.92 9.88 6.13
CA PRO A 70 4.65 9.38 6.63
C PRO A 70 3.58 10.48 6.53
N TRP A 71 2.49 10.20 5.81
CA TRP A 71 1.38 11.12 5.68
C TRP A 71 0.25 10.81 6.66
N LYS A 72 -0.19 9.55 6.68
CA LYS A 72 -1.30 9.07 7.52
C LYS A 72 -1.12 7.58 7.82
N VAL A 73 -1.60 7.15 8.98
CA VAL A 73 -1.77 5.74 9.35
C VAL A 73 -3.25 5.53 9.66
N GLU A 74 -3.87 4.51 9.08
CA GLU A 74 -5.30 4.25 9.21
C GLU A 74 -5.55 2.79 9.55
N MET A 75 -6.49 2.54 10.45
CA MET A 75 -6.93 1.18 10.75
C MET A 75 -8.21 0.87 10.00
N VAL A 76 -8.23 -0.19 9.21
CA VAL A 76 -9.41 -0.62 8.46
C VAL A 76 -9.73 -2.07 8.76
N ASP A 77 -10.94 -2.33 9.29
CA ASP A 77 -11.44 -3.68 9.57
C ASP A 77 -12.21 -4.20 8.34
N TYR A 78 -11.54 -5.02 7.55
CA TYR A 78 -12.15 -5.75 6.45
C TYR A 78 -12.73 -7.08 6.95
N PRO A 79 -13.75 -7.64 6.27
CA PRO A 79 -14.33 -8.93 6.68
C PRO A 79 -13.29 -10.05 6.91
N HIS A 80 -12.22 -10.04 6.12
CA HIS A 80 -11.16 -11.05 6.13
C HIS A 80 -9.89 -10.65 6.90
N ALA A 81 -9.67 -9.38 7.25
CA ALA A 81 -8.44 -8.92 7.90
C ALA A 81 -8.60 -7.55 8.56
N LEU A 82 -7.87 -7.32 9.65
CA LEU A 82 -7.63 -5.99 10.19
C LEU A 82 -6.33 -5.46 9.58
N VAL A 83 -6.36 -4.29 8.94
CA VAL A 83 -5.20 -3.71 8.23
C VAL A 83 -4.84 -2.37 8.88
N ARG A 84 -3.53 -2.12 9.05
CA ARG A 84 -2.93 -0.87 9.52
C ARG A 84 -2.03 -0.25 8.47
#